data_AF-A0A9D5WHE8-F1
#
_entry.id   AF-A0A9D5WHE8-F1
#
_cell.length_a   1.000
_cell.length_b   1.000
_cell.length_c   1.000
_cell.angle_alpha   90.00
_cell.angle_beta   90.00
_cell.angle_gamma   90.00
#
_symmetry.space_group_name_H-M   'P 1'
#
loop_
_entity.id
_entity.type
_entity.pdbx_description
1 polymer ?
#
loop_
_entity_poly.entity_id
_entity_poly.type
_entity_poly.pdbx_seq_one_letter_code
_entity_poly.pdbx_strand_id
1 'polypeptide(L)'
;QLQLTHAVAALKNAVKIDDAAIATVLPPAREFSVFDIIELAVRGETTNLRSALDELRRSDDVYKVAPLVWSQWSQLVLLAKAEAAGASDKIDLGIHPFVAKKLRPLARQLSPKDLAELTELAAERDYQMKTSSVDLWAALEDFLFRVASRQK
;
A
#
# COMPACT_ATOMS: atom_id res chain seq x y z
N GLN A 1 12.72 6.24 11.39
CA GLN A 1 14.02 6.08 12.07
C GLN A 1 13.90 6.01 13.59
N LEU A 2 13.06 6.83 14.25
CA LEU A 2 12.95 6.86 15.73
C LEU A 2 12.43 5.55 16.38
N GLN A 3 11.48 4.85 15.77
CA GLN A 3 10.92 3.60 16.33
C GLN A 3 11.97 2.49 16.47
N LEU A 4 12.81 2.28 15.45
CA LEU A 4 13.84 1.24 15.49
C LEU A 4 14.90 1.57 16.55
N THR A 5 15.31 2.84 16.64
CA THR A 5 16.24 3.30 17.68
C THR A 5 15.66 3.09 19.08
N HIS A 6 14.39 3.40 19.30
CA HIS A 6 13.72 3.17 20.58
C HIS A 6 13.58 1.68 20.92
N ALA A 7 13.23 0.85 19.93
CA ALA A 7 13.14 -0.60 20.11
C ALA A 7 14.49 -1.23 20.48
N VAL A 8 15.56 -0.83 19.79
CA VAL A 8 16.93 -1.28 20.09
C VAL A 8 17.37 -0.80 21.48
N ALA A 9 17.03 0.43 21.87
CA ALA A 9 17.33 0.95 23.19
C ALA A 9 16.57 0.20 24.30
N ALA A 10 15.30 -0.14 24.08
CA ALA A 10 14.48 -0.90 25.03
C ALA A 10 14.98 -2.34 25.23
N LEU A 11 15.57 -2.95 24.18
CA LEU A 11 16.14 -4.30 24.24
C LEU A 11 17.53 -4.36 24.87
N LYS A 12 18.17 -3.23 25.16
CA LYS A 12 19.57 -3.16 25.61
C LYS A 12 19.86 -3.98 26.87
N ASN A 13 18.87 -4.17 27.73
CA ASN A 13 19.00 -4.91 29.00
C ASN A 13 18.37 -6.32 28.95
N ALA A 14 17.89 -6.76 27.79
CA ALA A 14 17.31 -8.09 27.64
C ALA A 14 18.42 -9.15 27.75
N VAL A 15 18.21 -10.15 28.62
CA VAL A 15 19.15 -11.28 28.81
C VAL A 15 19.29 -12.10 27.52
N LYS A 16 18.22 -12.17 26.73
CA LYS A 16 18.16 -12.83 25.42
C LYS A 16 17.23 -12.03 24.51
N ILE A 17 17.64 -11.83 23.26
CA ILE A 17 16.82 -11.18 22.24
C ILE A 17 16.20 -12.30 21.39
N ASP A 18 14.98 -12.70 21.75
CA ASP A 18 14.14 -13.63 20.99
C ASP A 18 12.80 -12.97 20.61
N ASP A 19 11.96 -13.67 19.84
CA ASP A 19 10.70 -13.12 19.34
C ASP A 19 9.78 -12.63 20.48
N ALA A 20 9.82 -13.31 21.63
CA ALA A 20 9.06 -12.89 22.81
C ALA A 20 9.60 -11.56 23.37
N ALA A 21 10.92 -11.42 23.53
CA ALA A 21 11.53 -10.16 23.95
C ALA A 21 11.22 -9.00 22.98
N ILE A 22 11.29 -9.26 21.66
CA ILE A 22 10.97 -8.27 20.62
C ILE A 22 9.50 -7.84 20.71
N ALA A 23 8.57 -8.78 20.88
CA ALA A 23 7.15 -8.50 20.99
C ALA A 23 6.78 -7.63 22.21
N THR A 24 7.60 -7.63 23.27
CA THR A 24 7.36 -6.77 24.45
C THR A 24 7.72 -5.30 24.25
N VAL A 25 8.59 -4.97 23.29
CA VAL A 25 9.11 -3.61 23.09
C VAL A 25 8.58 -2.93 21.84
N LEU A 26 8.02 -3.71 20.91
CA LEU A 26 7.36 -3.21 19.72
C LEU A 26 5.85 -3.17 19.95
N PRO A 27 5.14 -2.20 19.34
CA PRO A 27 3.69 -2.35 19.21
C PRO A 27 3.37 -3.70 18.53
N PRO A 28 2.19 -4.28 18.78
CA PRO A 28 1.75 -5.49 18.09
C PRO A 28 2.02 -5.33 16.59
N ALA A 29 2.60 -6.36 15.97
CA ALA A 29 2.77 -6.35 14.53
C ALA A 29 1.38 -6.15 13.91
N ARG A 30 1.21 -5.06 13.15
CA ARG A 30 0.04 -4.95 12.28
C ARG A 30 0.08 -6.12 11.32
N GLU A 31 -1.01 -6.85 11.20
CA GLU A 31 -1.08 -7.98 10.28
C GLU A 31 -1.00 -7.46 8.84
N PHE A 32 -1.57 -6.27 8.61
CA PHE A 32 -1.54 -5.58 7.32
C PHE A 32 -1.16 -4.10 7.42
N SER A 33 -0.33 -3.66 6.49
CA SER A 33 0.01 -2.26 6.22
C SER A 33 -0.69 -1.77 4.95
N VAL A 34 -0.62 -0.45 4.70
CA VAL A 34 -1.11 0.13 3.44
C VAL A 34 -0.40 -0.47 2.21
N PHE A 35 0.85 -0.93 2.37
CA PHE A 35 1.54 -1.63 1.28
C PHE A 35 0.87 -2.93 0.91
N ASP A 36 0.40 -3.67 1.91
CA ASP A 36 -0.17 -5.00 1.73
C ASP A 36 -1.51 -4.91 1.01
N ILE A 37 -2.35 -3.89 1.26
CA ILE A 37 -3.64 -3.77 0.57
C ILE A 37 -3.52 -3.52 -0.94
N ILE A 38 -2.55 -2.70 -1.40
CA ILE A 38 -2.31 -2.52 -2.84
C ILE A 38 -1.73 -3.80 -3.46
N GLU A 39 -0.84 -4.50 -2.73
CA GLU A 39 -0.27 -5.77 -3.19
C GLU A 39 -1.36 -6.85 -3.34
N LEU A 40 -2.20 -7.03 -2.32
CA LEU A 40 -3.33 -7.96 -2.33
C LEU A 40 -4.33 -7.62 -3.45
N ALA A 41 -4.61 -6.32 -3.64
CA ALA A 41 -5.48 -5.87 -4.72
C ALA A 41 -4.88 -6.18 -6.09
N VAL A 42 -3.62 -5.84 -6.36
CA VAL A 42 -2.99 -6.12 -7.65
C VAL A 42 -2.91 -7.63 -7.93
N ARG A 43 -2.72 -8.46 -6.90
CA ARG A 43 -2.70 -9.93 -7.04
C ARG A 43 -4.08 -10.59 -7.13
N GLY A 44 -5.17 -9.84 -6.96
CA GLY A 44 -6.52 -10.40 -6.96
C GLY A 44 -6.84 -11.24 -5.72
N GLU A 45 -6.09 -11.10 -4.61
CA GLU A 45 -6.29 -11.83 -3.35
C GLU A 45 -7.46 -11.26 -2.55
N THR A 46 -8.67 -11.32 -3.11
CA THR A 46 -9.87 -10.60 -2.62
C THR A 46 -10.29 -10.96 -1.19
N THR A 47 -10.10 -12.20 -0.75
CA THR A 47 -10.38 -12.61 0.65
C THR A 47 -9.44 -11.93 1.62
N ASN A 48 -8.12 -12.00 1.36
CA ASN A 48 -7.10 -11.37 2.19
C ASN A 48 -7.23 -9.84 2.15
N LEU A 49 -7.55 -9.27 0.98
CA LEU A 49 -7.80 -7.84 0.82
C LEU A 49 -8.95 -7.37 1.73
N ARG A 50 -10.04 -8.14 1.81
CA ARG A 50 -11.17 -7.81 2.68
C ARG A 50 -10.77 -7.85 4.16
N SER A 51 -10.07 -8.90 4.58
CA SER A 51 -9.56 -9.01 5.97
C SER A 51 -8.65 -7.85 6.34
N ALA A 52 -7.74 -7.46 5.44
CA ALA A 52 -6.83 -6.34 5.62
C ALA A 52 -7.57 -4.99 5.74
N LEU A 53 -8.59 -4.76 4.90
CA LEU A 53 -9.41 -3.56 4.96
C LEU A 53 -10.25 -3.49 6.24
N ASP A 54 -10.80 -4.61 6.69
CA ASP A 54 -11.55 -4.70 7.94
C ASP A 54 -10.67 -4.41 9.17
N GLU A 55 -9.42 -4.85 9.17
CA GLU A 55 -8.45 -4.51 10.21
C GLU A 55 -8.10 -3.02 10.19
N LEU A 56 -7.74 -2.48 9.02
CA LEU A 56 -7.39 -1.07 8.88
C LEU A 56 -8.55 -0.15 9.30
N ARG A 57 -9.79 -0.53 8.98
CA ARG A 57 -10.99 0.21 9.41
C ARG A 57 -11.15 0.25 10.93
N ARG A 58 -10.70 -0.79 11.64
CA ARG A 58 -10.74 -0.85 13.11
C ARG A 58 -9.58 -0.09 13.76
N SER A 59 -8.42 -0.04 13.12
CA SER A 59 -7.19 0.50 13.71
C SER A 59 -6.84 1.93 13.28
N ASP A 60 -7.31 2.38 12.12
CA ASP A 60 -6.86 3.61 11.47
C ASP A 60 -8.01 4.46 10.93
N ASP A 61 -7.70 5.74 10.69
CA ASP A 61 -8.62 6.70 10.09
C ASP A 61 -8.45 6.70 8.56
N VAL A 62 -9.56 6.67 7.83
CA VAL A 62 -9.56 6.69 6.35
C VAL A 62 -8.82 7.91 5.77
N TYR A 63 -8.84 9.06 6.44
CA TYR A 63 -8.11 10.26 6.02
C TYR A 63 -6.59 10.10 6.14
N LYS A 64 -6.12 9.13 6.93
CA LYS A 64 -4.70 8.75 6.99
C LYS A 64 -4.37 7.65 5.99
N VAL A 65 -5.28 6.69 5.80
CA VAL A 65 -5.07 5.52 4.94
C VAL A 65 -5.16 5.90 3.45
N ALA A 66 -6.19 6.62 3.04
CA ALA A 66 -6.46 6.88 1.63
C ALA A 66 -5.33 7.65 0.91
N PRO A 67 -4.74 8.72 1.49
CA PRO A 67 -3.60 9.39 0.86
C PRO A 67 -2.39 8.49 0.64
N LEU A 68 -2.16 7.52 1.54
CA LEU A 68 -1.08 6.54 1.41
C LEU A 68 -1.36 5.56 0.25
N VAL A 69 -2.62 5.12 0.11
CA VAL A 69 -3.06 4.28 -1.01
C VAL A 69 -2.89 5.03 -2.34
N TRP A 70 -3.33 6.28 -2.42
CA TRP A 70 -3.19 7.11 -3.63
C TRP A 70 -1.73 7.36 -4.01
N SER A 71 -0.88 7.63 -3.02
CA SER A 71 0.56 7.78 -3.22
C SER A 71 1.19 6.50 -3.77
N GLN A 72 0.88 5.34 -3.18
CA GLN A 72 1.43 4.06 -3.61
C GLN A 72 0.91 3.64 -4.98
N TRP A 73 -0.37 3.88 -5.29
CA TRP A 73 -0.93 3.68 -6.63
C TRP A 73 -0.20 4.54 -7.66
N SER A 74 0.03 5.82 -7.36
CA SER A 74 0.75 6.74 -8.25
C SER A 74 2.20 6.27 -8.49
N GLN A 75 2.88 5.80 -7.45
CA GLN A 75 4.22 5.21 -7.55
C GLN A 75 4.24 3.94 -8.41
N LEU A 76 3.24 3.07 -8.26
CA LEU A 76 3.07 1.86 -9.08
C LEU A 76 2.91 2.22 -10.56
N VAL A 77 2.02 3.16 -10.87
CA VAL A 77 1.75 3.63 -12.24
C VAL A 77 2.97 4.29 -12.86
N LEU A 78 3.66 5.14 -12.09
CA LEU A 78 4.89 5.80 -12.54
C LEU A 78 5.98 4.77 -12.86
N LEU A 79 6.19 3.80 -11.97
CA LEU A 79 7.14 2.71 -12.18
C LEU A 79 6.76 1.86 -13.40
N ALA A 80 5.49 1.50 -13.55
CA ALA A 80 5.01 0.72 -14.70
C ALA A 80 5.26 1.44 -16.03
N LYS A 81 4.98 2.75 -16.10
CA LYS A 81 5.27 3.58 -17.28
C LYS A 81 6.78 3.67 -17.56
N ALA A 82 7.60 3.84 -16.53
CA ALA A 82 9.05 3.91 -16.68
C ALA A 82 9.67 2.58 -17.14
N GLU A 83 9.19 1.45 -16.62
CA GLU A 83 9.60 0.11 -17.03
C GLU A 83 9.21 -0.14 -18.49
N ALA A 84 7.97 0.19 -18.88
CA ALA A 84 7.50 0.05 -20.27
C ALA A 84 8.32 0.90 -21.27
N ALA A 85 8.83 2.06 -20.83
CA ALA A 85 9.70 2.92 -21.63
C ALA A 85 11.18 2.50 -21.61
N GLY A 86 11.56 1.45 -20.88
CA GLY A 86 12.97 1.06 -20.70
C GLY A 86 13.82 2.15 -20.02
N ALA A 87 13.17 2.95 -19.17
CA ALA A 87 13.74 4.14 -18.54
C ALA A 87 13.79 4.05 -17.01
N SER A 88 13.21 3.01 -16.38
CA SER A 88 13.10 2.90 -14.91
C SER A 88 14.42 2.98 -14.15
N ASP A 89 15.53 2.53 -14.75
CA ASP A 89 16.88 2.65 -14.16
C ASP A 89 17.64 3.91 -14.62
N LYS A 90 17.05 4.73 -15.50
CA LYS A 90 17.65 5.93 -16.11
C LYS A 90 17.11 7.25 -15.57
N ILE A 91 15.93 7.23 -14.94
CA ILE A 91 15.27 8.41 -14.40
C ILE A 91 15.09 8.25 -12.89
N ASP A 92 15.34 9.33 -12.14
CA ASP A 92 14.97 9.36 -10.73
C ASP A 92 13.45 9.54 -10.61
N LEU A 93 12.78 8.50 -10.12
CA LEU A 93 11.33 8.51 -9.92
C LEU A 93 10.91 9.15 -8.59
N GLY A 94 11.86 9.54 -7.73
CA GLY A 94 11.56 9.97 -6.37
C GLY A 94 10.98 8.85 -5.49
N ILE A 95 11.09 7.59 -5.93
CA ILE A 95 10.61 6.40 -5.22
C ILE A 95 11.80 5.79 -4.46
N HIS A 96 11.63 5.58 -3.16
CA HIS A 96 12.66 4.94 -2.34
C HIS A 96 13.00 3.53 -2.88
N PRO A 97 14.29 3.11 -2.95
CA PRO A 97 14.68 1.85 -3.60
C PRO A 97 13.97 0.60 -3.07
N PHE A 98 13.70 0.54 -1.76
CA PHE A 98 12.93 -0.56 -1.16
C PHE A 98 11.49 -0.63 -1.70
N VAL A 99 10.84 0.52 -1.86
CA VAL A 99 9.48 0.60 -2.41
C VAL A 99 9.47 0.22 -3.89
N ALA A 100 10.43 0.75 -4.66
CA ALA A 100 10.59 0.38 -6.07
C ALA A 100 10.78 -1.14 -6.25
N LYS A 101 11.63 -1.77 -5.42
CA LYS A 101 11.83 -3.22 -5.42
C LYS A 101 10.54 -4.00 -5.17
N LYS A 102 9.69 -3.55 -4.23
CA LYS A 102 8.40 -4.18 -3.94
C LYS A 102 7.37 -3.97 -5.03
N LEU A 103 7.29 -2.77 -5.61
CA LEU A 103 6.28 -2.43 -6.62
C LEU A 103 6.60 -2.98 -8.01
N ARG A 104 7.88 -3.18 -8.36
CA ARG A 104 8.31 -3.66 -9.67
C ARG A 104 7.62 -4.95 -10.15
N PRO A 105 7.50 -6.03 -9.35
CA PRO A 105 6.74 -7.21 -9.78
C PRO A 105 5.24 -6.95 -9.96
N LEU A 106 4.65 -6.03 -9.20
CA LEU A 106 3.23 -5.67 -9.31
C LEU A 106 2.96 -4.80 -10.54
N ALA A 107 3.89 -3.91 -10.88
CA ALA A 107 3.80 -2.99 -12.03
C ALA A 107 3.64 -3.72 -13.37
N ARG A 108 4.06 -4.99 -13.45
CA ARG A 108 3.99 -5.84 -14.63
C ARG A 108 2.69 -6.66 -14.73
N GLN A 109 1.86 -6.66 -13.67
CA GLN A 109 0.63 -7.47 -13.61
C GLN A 109 -0.59 -6.75 -14.18
N LEU A 110 -0.50 -5.45 -14.43
CA LEU A 110 -1.59 -4.65 -15.00
C LEU A 110 -1.22 -4.17 -16.39
N SER A 111 -2.16 -4.23 -17.32
CA SER A 111 -1.94 -3.73 -18.67
C SER A 111 -1.86 -2.20 -18.68
N PRO A 112 -1.23 -1.57 -19.69
CA PRO A 112 -1.24 -0.12 -19.85
C PRO A 112 -2.65 0.48 -19.88
N LYS A 113 -3.62 -0.25 -20.44
CA LYS A 113 -5.04 0.14 -20.47
C LYS A 113 -5.64 0.12 -19.06
N ASP A 114 -5.43 -0.96 -18.31
CA ASP A 114 -5.94 -1.06 -16.93
C ASP A 114 -5.34 0.02 -16.04
N LEU A 115 -4.04 0.30 -16.17
CA LEU A 115 -3.38 1.37 -15.42
C LEU A 115 -4.00 2.74 -15.71
N ALA A 116 -4.38 3.03 -16.96
CA ALA A 116 -5.04 4.28 -17.33
C ALA A 116 -6.45 4.36 -16.71
N GLU A 117 -7.29 3.35 -16.95
CA GLU A 117 -8.68 3.30 -16.45
C GLU A 117 -8.75 3.35 -14.92
N LEU A 118 -7.87 2.59 -14.24
CA LEU A 118 -7.83 2.56 -12.78
C LEU A 118 -7.25 3.86 -12.20
N THR A 119 -6.35 4.54 -12.90
CA THR A 119 -5.85 5.85 -12.45
C THR A 119 -6.93 6.92 -12.55
N GLU A 120 -7.75 6.90 -13.60
CA GLU A 120 -8.91 7.79 -13.72
C GLU A 120 -9.92 7.52 -12.61
N LEU A 121 -10.20 6.25 -12.32
CA LEU A 121 -11.04 5.85 -11.20
C LEU A 121 -10.47 6.30 -9.85
N ALA A 122 -9.16 6.17 -9.62
CA ALA A 122 -8.51 6.62 -8.39
C ALA A 122 -8.69 8.14 -8.20
N ALA A 123 -8.52 8.93 -9.26
CA ALA A 123 -8.74 10.36 -9.23
C ALA A 123 -10.20 10.73 -8.93
N GLU A 124 -11.17 10.02 -9.54
CA GLU A 124 -12.59 10.20 -9.25
C GLU A 124 -12.93 9.88 -7.79
N ARG A 125 -12.38 8.79 -7.24
CA ARG A 125 -12.61 8.41 -5.83
C ARG A 125 -11.99 9.41 -4.86
N ASP A 126 -10.77 9.86 -5.10
CA ASP A 126 -10.14 10.92 -4.30
C ASP A 126 -10.97 12.22 -4.32
N TYR A 127 -11.51 12.61 -5.49
CA TYR A 127 -12.42 13.75 -5.59
C TYR A 127 -13.72 13.56 -4.80
N GLN A 128 -14.37 12.40 -4.93
CA GLN A 128 -15.60 12.09 -4.20
C GLN A 128 -15.40 12.08 -2.68
N MET A 129 -14.25 11.55 -2.23
CA MET A 129 -13.86 11.56 -0.81
C MET A 129 -13.67 12.98 -0.27
N LYS A 130 -13.04 13.87 -1.05
CA LYS A 130 -12.82 15.27 -0.66
C LYS A 130 -14.10 16.10 -0.66
N THR A 131 -15.09 15.74 -1.47
CA THR A 131 -16.39 16.42 -1.57
C THR A 131 -17.45 15.84 -0.61
N SER A 132 -17.11 14.80 0.16
CA SER A 132 -18.03 14.10 1.07
C SER A 132 -19.31 13.60 0.38
N SER A 133 -19.23 13.26 -0.91
CA SER A 133 -20.36 12.79 -1.71
C SER A 133 -20.66 11.31 -1.53
N VAL A 134 -19.77 10.57 -0.84
CA VAL A 134 -19.82 9.12 -0.64
C VAL A 134 -19.22 8.74 0.72
N ASP A 135 -19.53 7.52 1.20
CA ASP A 135 -18.78 6.93 2.32
C ASP A 135 -17.30 6.72 1.90
N LEU A 136 -16.40 7.22 2.74
CA LEU A 136 -14.97 7.33 2.43
C LEU A 136 -14.30 5.95 2.33
N TRP A 137 -14.67 5.04 3.22
CA TRP A 137 -14.16 3.68 3.17
C TRP A 137 -14.71 2.95 1.95
N ALA A 138 -16.01 3.07 1.66
CA ALA A 138 -16.63 2.46 0.49
C ALA A 138 -15.98 2.94 -0.82
N ALA A 139 -15.61 4.23 -0.92
CA ALA A 139 -14.91 4.76 -2.09
C ALA A 139 -13.52 4.12 -2.28
N LEU A 140 -12.77 3.98 -1.19
CA LEU A 140 -11.46 3.33 -1.20
C LEU A 140 -11.56 1.83 -1.53
N GLU A 141 -12.54 1.14 -0.96
CA GLU A 141 -12.81 -0.28 -1.20
C GLU A 141 -13.22 -0.54 -2.65
N ASP A 142 -14.15 0.24 -3.20
CA ASP A 142 -14.57 0.11 -4.61
C ASP A 142 -13.37 0.23 -5.54
N PHE A 143 -12.46 1.18 -5.30
CA PHE A 143 -11.22 1.27 -6.07
C PHE A 143 -10.38 -0.01 -5.96
N LEU A 144 -10.06 -0.47 -4.76
CA LEU A 144 -9.18 -1.63 -4.54
C LEU A 144 -9.78 -2.92 -5.12
N PHE A 145 -11.08 -3.14 -4.99
CA PHE A 145 -11.76 -4.30 -5.59
C PHE A 145 -11.87 -4.20 -7.12
N ARG A 146 -11.93 -2.98 -7.69
CA ARG A 146 -11.82 -2.77 -9.13
C ARG A 146 -10.41 -3.03 -9.67
N VAL A 147 -9.37 -2.79 -8.86
CA VAL A 147 -8.00 -3.25 -9.18
C VAL A 147 -7.95 -4.78 -9.18
N ALA A 148 -8.48 -5.42 -8.12
CA ALA A 148 -8.47 -6.87 -7.97
C ALA A 148 -9.21 -7.63 -9.07
N SER A 149 -10.26 -7.04 -9.64
CA SER A 149 -11.02 -7.66 -10.74
C SER A 149 -10.31 -7.62 -12.10
N ARG A 150 -9.16 -6.93 -12.22
CA ARG A 150 -8.35 -6.92 -13.46
C ARG A 150 -7.49 -8.17 -13.62
N GLN A 151 -7.22 -8.89 -12.53
CA GLN A 151 -6.60 -10.22 -12.62
C GLN A 151 -7.67 -11.22 -13.07
N LYS A 152 -7.57 -11.70 -14.30
CA LYS A 152 -8.33 -12.84 -14.84
C LYS A 152 -7.36 -13.87 -15.39
#